data_AF-A0AAV4JAE8-F1
#
_entry.id   AF-A0AAV4JAE8-F1
#
_cell.length_a   1.000
_cell.length_b   1.000
_cell.length_c   1.000
_cell.angle_alpha   90.00
_cell.angle_beta   90.00
_cell.angle_gamma   90.00
#
_symmetry.space_group_name_H-M   'P 1'
#
loop_
_entity.id
_entity.type
_entity.pdbx_description
1 polymer ?
#
loop_
_entity_poly.entity_id
_entity_poly.type
_entity_poly.pdbx_seq_one_letter_code
_entity_poly.pdbx_strand_id
1 'polypeptide(L)'
;MHLDWKNIFTVNKVDNSDTSLETVLNEPNGVFGSSGVLNGRTVTISVKNNNPRYCKARVPPYAMRDKIEKELERLEQNGIIKRVDSSDWATPIVPVQKKDGRVRICGDYKITVNKEIEQNRYPIPNIEDVAHKLAGGEKFTELDFWHAYTQLKLNNDLMKYTTINTHKGLYQYERLCFGISSSPSIFQAVMDSIFQEIPNVCVYFDNLYITGKDDSEHLLTRKKVLRVVSDKGLKINKDKCQFMMSEINFLGHRLSRDGLKPQYEKVKTIKEAPKPENAQELNSLTM
;
A
#
# COMPACT_ATOMS: atom_id res chain seq x y z
N MET A 1 -46.69 38.04 -22.60
CA MET A 1 -45.80 37.04 -21.96
C MET A 1 -44.51 37.76 -21.61
N HIS A 2 -44.41 38.30 -20.40
CA HIS A 2 -43.23 39.06 -19.97
C HIS A 2 -42.17 38.07 -19.49
N LEU A 3 -41.05 37.99 -20.22
CA LEU A 3 -39.86 37.27 -19.79
C LEU A 3 -39.15 38.07 -18.72
N ASP A 4 -38.92 37.44 -17.57
CA ASP A 4 -38.21 38.01 -16.42
C ASP A 4 -36.70 37.91 -16.65
N TRP A 5 -36.13 39.00 -17.17
CA TRP A 5 -34.72 39.10 -17.53
C TRP A 5 -33.76 39.03 -16.34
N LYS A 6 -34.22 39.18 -15.09
CA LYS A 6 -33.37 39.05 -13.91
C LYS A 6 -32.94 37.61 -13.62
N ASN A 7 -33.72 36.62 -14.06
CA ASN A 7 -33.45 35.20 -13.81
C ASN A 7 -32.64 34.51 -14.94
N ILE A 8 -32.46 35.15 -16.10
CA ILE A 8 -31.76 34.56 -17.25
C ILE A 8 -30.24 34.77 -17.15
N PHE A 9 -29.77 35.77 -16.39
CA PHE A 9 -28.35 36.11 -16.23
C PHE A 9 -27.78 35.84 -14.83
N THR A 10 -28.52 35.16 -13.96
CA THR A 10 -27.93 34.60 -12.75
C THR A 10 -27.02 33.44 -13.13
N VAL A 11 -25.76 33.77 -13.43
CA VAL A 11 -24.66 32.84 -13.21
C VAL A 11 -24.71 32.53 -11.72
N ASN A 12 -25.26 31.38 -11.38
CA ASN A 12 -25.07 30.82 -10.06
C ASN A 12 -23.56 30.77 -9.87
N LYS A 13 -23.08 31.65 -9.00
CA LYS A 13 -21.71 31.63 -8.52
C LYS A 13 -21.50 30.21 -8.02
N VAL A 14 -20.73 29.41 -8.76
CA VAL A 14 -20.25 28.14 -8.24
C VAL A 14 -19.38 28.56 -7.08
N ASP A 15 -19.91 28.41 -5.87
CA ASP A 15 -19.16 28.72 -4.66
C ASP A 15 -17.91 27.85 -4.71
N ASN A 16 -16.77 28.53 -4.86
CA ASN A 16 -15.44 27.94 -4.96
C ASN A 16 -14.96 27.46 -3.57
N SER A 17 -15.88 26.96 -2.74
CA SER A 17 -15.69 26.46 -1.39
C SER A 17 -15.81 24.94 -1.28
N ASP A 18 -15.81 24.22 -2.41
CA ASP A 18 -15.78 22.74 -2.47
C ASP A 18 -14.44 22.10 -2.00
N THR A 19 -13.67 22.84 -1.20
CA THR A 19 -12.51 22.40 -0.43
C THR A 19 -12.84 22.08 1.03
N SER A 20 -14.11 22.11 1.43
CA SER A 20 -14.49 21.90 2.83
C SER A 20 -14.37 20.43 3.25
N LEU A 21 -14.10 20.22 4.53
CA LEU A 21 -14.12 18.93 5.24
C LEU A 21 -15.41 18.13 5.00
N GLU A 22 -16.51 18.77 4.59
CA GLU A 22 -17.80 18.11 4.31
C GLU A 22 -17.73 17.17 3.10
N THR A 23 -16.91 17.47 2.09
CA THR A 23 -16.72 16.60 0.93
C THR A 23 -15.95 15.32 1.29
N VAL A 24 -15.10 15.39 2.33
CA VAL A 24 -14.40 14.22 2.92
C VAL A 24 -15.33 13.44 3.86
N LEU A 25 -16.30 14.11 4.49
CA LEU A 25 -17.31 13.47 5.34
C LEU A 25 -18.42 12.78 4.53
N ASN A 26 -18.69 13.24 3.30
CA ASN A 26 -19.64 12.64 2.36
C ASN A 26 -19.02 11.53 1.48
N GLU A 27 -17.83 11.02 1.84
CA GLU A 27 -17.23 9.90 1.13
C GLU A 27 -18.06 8.61 1.30
N PRO A 28 -18.02 7.69 0.32
CA PRO A 28 -18.83 6.48 0.38
C PRO A 28 -18.63 5.75 1.71
N ASN A 29 -19.76 5.45 2.39
CA ASN A 29 -19.74 4.78 3.67
C ASN A 29 -18.91 3.49 3.60
N GLY A 30 -17.89 3.38 4.46
CA GLY A 30 -17.07 2.18 4.56
C GLY A 30 -15.82 2.16 3.70
N VAL A 31 -15.35 3.27 3.12
CA VAL A 31 -14.02 3.30 2.47
C VAL A 31 -12.87 3.29 3.49
N PHE A 32 -13.03 4.04 4.58
CA PHE A 32 -12.04 4.08 5.64
C PHE A 32 -12.30 2.99 6.68
N GLY A 33 -11.24 2.34 7.17
CA GLY A 33 -11.37 1.34 8.23
C GLY A 33 -10.20 0.37 8.30
N SER A 34 -10.30 -0.57 9.23
CA SER A 34 -9.18 -1.41 9.67
C SER A 34 -9.21 -2.86 9.18
N SER A 35 -10.28 -3.29 8.50
CA SER A 35 -10.49 -4.68 8.07
C SER A 35 -11.00 -4.75 6.63
N GLY A 36 -10.13 -4.48 5.67
CA GLY A 36 -10.44 -4.59 4.24
C GLY A 36 -10.28 -6.00 3.72
N VAL A 37 -11.16 -6.40 2.81
CA VAL A 37 -11.15 -7.70 2.15
C VAL A 37 -11.61 -7.50 0.72
N LEU A 38 -10.75 -7.81 -0.25
CA LEU A 38 -11.15 -7.78 -1.64
C LEU A 38 -12.26 -8.81 -1.90
N ASN A 39 -13.38 -8.34 -2.41
CA ASN A 39 -14.55 -9.17 -2.70
C ASN A 39 -14.33 -10.03 -3.95
N GLY A 40 -14.74 -11.30 -3.87
CA GLY A 40 -14.89 -12.18 -5.05
C GLY A 40 -13.59 -12.59 -5.75
N ARG A 41 -12.41 -12.37 -5.16
CA ARG A 41 -11.12 -12.73 -5.76
C ARG A 41 -10.14 -13.27 -4.72
N THR A 42 -9.56 -14.43 -5.01
CA THR A 42 -8.39 -14.96 -4.31
C THR A 42 -7.15 -14.79 -5.16
N VAL A 43 -5.98 -14.74 -4.52
CA VAL A 43 -4.68 -14.67 -5.21
C VAL A 43 -3.88 -15.93 -4.99
N THR A 44 -2.95 -16.17 -5.92
CA THR A 44 -2.11 -17.37 -5.95
C THR A 44 -0.63 -17.01 -5.87
N ILE A 45 0.13 -17.87 -5.21
CA ILE A 45 1.59 -17.85 -5.17
C ILE A 45 2.08 -19.07 -5.97
N SER A 46 2.79 -18.84 -7.06
CA SER A 46 3.38 -19.91 -7.87
C SER A 46 4.67 -20.44 -7.21
N VAL A 47 4.72 -21.74 -6.98
CA VAL A 47 5.86 -22.44 -6.37
C VAL A 47 6.31 -23.54 -7.32
N LYS A 48 7.61 -23.58 -7.66
CA LYS A 48 8.17 -24.44 -8.70
C LYS A 48 8.26 -25.91 -8.28
N ASN A 49 9.00 -26.21 -7.21
CA ASN A 49 9.33 -27.58 -6.83
C ASN A 49 8.60 -28.06 -5.57
N ASN A 50 7.88 -27.17 -4.88
CA ASN A 50 7.15 -27.45 -3.63
C ASN A 50 7.97 -28.28 -2.61
N ASN A 51 9.27 -27.97 -2.44
CA ASN A 51 10.14 -28.64 -1.47
C ASN A 51 9.96 -28.04 -0.07
N PRO A 52 9.30 -28.72 0.90
CA PRO A 52 8.98 -28.09 2.16
C PRO A 52 10.21 -27.72 2.98
N ARG A 53 10.18 -26.53 3.57
CA ARG A 53 11.23 -26.03 4.46
C ARG A 53 10.61 -25.60 5.79
N TYR A 54 10.93 -26.36 6.83
CA TYR A 54 10.56 -26.06 8.21
C TYR A 54 11.73 -25.43 8.95
N CYS A 55 11.54 -24.21 9.43
CA CYS A 55 12.48 -23.50 10.28
C CYS A 55 11.84 -23.23 11.64
N LYS A 56 12.61 -23.49 12.72
CA LYS A 56 12.18 -23.28 14.10
C LYS A 56 11.97 -21.79 14.39
N ALA A 57 11.08 -21.48 15.34
CA ALA A 57 10.90 -20.13 15.85
C ALA A 57 12.22 -19.56 16.40
N ARG A 58 12.44 -18.27 16.15
CA ARG A 58 13.49 -17.50 16.85
C ARG A 58 12.96 -17.09 18.22
N VAL A 59 13.84 -17.05 19.21
CA VAL A 59 13.48 -16.55 20.55
C VAL A 59 13.39 -15.02 20.47
N PRO A 60 12.19 -14.41 20.62
CA PRO A 60 12.08 -12.97 20.65
C PRO A 60 12.62 -12.42 21.98
N PRO A 61 13.15 -11.18 22.01
CA PRO A 61 13.47 -10.49 23.26
C PRO A 61 12.26 -10.46 24.20
N TYR A 62 12.49 -10.64 25.51
CA TYR A 62 11.41 -10.68 26.50
C TYR A 62 10.51 -9.45 26.44
N ALA A 63 11.08 -8.26 26.29
CA ALA A 63 10.34 -7.00 26.17
C ALA A 63 9.41 -6.91 24.94
N MET A 64 9.58 -7.79 23.95
CA MET A 64 8.73 -7.83 22.75
C MET A 64 7.63 -8.89 22.81
N ARG A 65 7.68 -9.85 23.74
CA ARG A 65 6.76 -11.01 23.77
C ARG A 65 5.31 -10.58 23.83
N ASP A 66 4.95 -9.75 24.81
CA ASP A 66 3.58 -9.28 24.99
C ASP A 66 3.06 -8.53 23.76
N LYS A 67 3.93 -7.77 23.09
CA LYS A 67 3.56 -7.04 21.87
C LYS A 67 3.35 -7.97 20.68
N ILE A 68 4.15 -9.02 20.57
CA ILE A 68 4.00 -10.05 19.54
C ILE A 68 2.71 -10.84 19.79
N GLU A 69 2.43 -11.22 21.03
CA GLU A 69 1.23 -11.98 21.38
C GLU A 69 -0.05 -11.17 21.07
N LYS A 70 -0.10 -9.90 21.47
CA LYS A 70 -1.21 -8.99 21.13
C LYS A 70 -1.40 -8.85 19.62
N GLU A 71 -0.33 -8.80 18.84
CA GLU A 71 -0.44 -8.71 17.38
C GLU A 71 -0.89 -10.04 16.76
N LEU A 72 -0.46 -11.19 17.28
CA LEU A 72 -0.98 -12.50 16.86
C LEU A 72 -2.49 -12.62 17.13
N GLU A 73 -2.94 -12.25 18.33
CA GLU A 73 -4.35 -12.23 18.69
C GLU A 73 -5.16 -11.33 17.76
N ARG A 74 -4.65 -10.12 17.48
CA ARG A 74 -5.29 -9.20 16.53
C ARG A 74 -5.39 -9.80 15.13
N LEU A 75 -4.31 -10.42 14.63
CA LEU A 75 -4.29 -11.02 13.30
C LEU A 75 -5.27 -12.20 13.21
N GLU A 76 -5.37 -13.02 14.25
CA GLU A 76 -6.29 -14.16 14.32
C GLU A 76 -7.76 -13.71 14.41
N GLN A 77 -8.07 -12.74 15.29
CA GLN A 77 -9.41 -12.16 15.41
C GLN A 77 -9.92 -11.53 14.11
N ASN A 78 -9.02 -11.00 13.27
CA ASN A 78 -9.36 -10.42 11.97
C ASN A 78 -9.39 -11.45 10.82
N GLY A 79 -9.21 -12.74 11.09
CA GLY A 79 -9.15 -13.79 10.05
C GLY A 79 -8.04 -13.52 9.03
N ILE A 80 -6.89 -13.03 9.51
CA ILE A 80 -5.68 -12.82 8.70
C ILE A 80 -4.77 -14.03 8.84
N ILE A 81 -4.66 -14.56 10.06
CA ILE A 81 -3.96 -15.81 10.35
C ILE A 81 -4.88 -16.77 11.07
N LYS A 82 -4.52 -18.05 11.04
CA LYS A 82 -5.19 -19.12 11.77
C LYS A 82 -4.16 -20.05 12.40
N ARG A 83 -4.36 -20.43 13.66
CA ARG A 83 -3.53 -21.43 14.34
C ARG A 83 -3.62 -22.80 13.67
N VAL A 84 -2.48 -23.50 13.58
CA VAL A 84 -2.40 -24.88 13.07
C VAL A 84 -1.56 -25.75 13.99
N ASP A 85 -1.88 -27.03 14.06
CA ASP A 85 -1.18 -27.98 14.93
C ASP A 85 0.12 -28.49 14.30
N SER A 86 0.15 -28.61 12.97
CA SER A 86 1.30 -29.08 12.21
C SER A 86 1.40 -28.40 10.84
N SER A 87 2.62 -28.37 10.29
CA SER A 87 2.87 -27.92 8.91
C SER A 87 4.23 -28.41 8.45
N ASP A 88 4.33 -28.81 7.18
CA ASP A 88 5.62 -29.16 6.54
C ASP A 88 6.45 -27.91 6.22
N TRP A 89 5.79 -26.76 6.13
CA TRP A 89 6.38 -25.46 5.91
C TRP A 89 6.30 -24.64 7.19
N ALA A 90 7.38 -23.95 7.55
CA ALA A 90 7.34 -22.99 8.65
C ALA A 90 8.52 -22.03 8.56
N THR A 91 8.29 -20.73 8.75
CA THR A 91 9.37 -19.74 8.84
C THR A 91 9.35 -19.00 10.17
N PRO A 92 10.50 -18.72 10.82
CA PRO A 92 10.51 -17.86 11.99
C PRO A 92 9.96 -16.47 11.68
N ILE A 93 9.35 -15.86 12.69
CA ILE A 93 8.94 -14.46 12.61
C ILE A 93 10.15 -13.51 12.75
N VAL A 94 10.00 -12.34 12.12
CA VAL A 94 10.83 -11.15 12.26
C VAL A 94 9.91 -10.02 12.75
N PRO A 95 9.80 -9.80 14.07
CA PRO A 95 8.98 -8.74 14.61
C PRO A 95 9.67 -7.39 14.39
N VAL A 96 8.96 -6.44 13.78
CA VAL A 96 9.46 -5.08 13.51
C VAL A 96 8.68 -4.09 14.36
N GLN A 97 9.37 -3.34 15.21
CA GLN A 97 8.76 -2.27 15.99
C GLN A 97 8.51 -1.06 15.09
N LYS A 98 7.26 -0.58 15.08
CA LYS A 98 6.86 0.65 14.40
C LYS A 98 7.12 1.86 15.30
N LYS A 99 7.18 3.05 14.68
CA LYS A 99 7.34 4.34 15.38
C LYS A 99 6.24 4.60 16.41
N ASP A 100 5.04 4.10 16.15
CA ASP A 100 3.87 4.19 17.06
C ASP A 100 3.92 3.18 18.21
N GLY A 101 5.02 2.44 18.37
CA GLY A 101 5.22 1.46 19.45
C GLY A 101 4.59 0.09 19.21
N ARG A 102 3.74 -0.06 18.17
CA ARG A 102 3.16 -1.35 17.76
C ARG A 102 4.22 -2.25 17.11
N VAL A 103 3.92 -3.54 17.02
CA VAL A 103 4.76 -4.52 16.34
C VAL A 103 4.08 -4.99 15.06
N ARG A 104 4.85 -5.11 13.98
CA ARG A 104 4.43 -5.82 12.76
C ARG A 104 5.13 -7.18 12.73
N ILE A 105 4.36 -8.24 12.56
CA ILE A 105 4.89 -9.59 12.41
C ILE A 105 5.09 -9.88 10.91
N CYS A 106 6.33 -10.17 10.52
CA CYS A 106 6.66 -10.65 9.18
C CYS A 106 7.31 -12.04 9.28
N GLY A 107 7.08 -12.94 8.31
CA GLY A 107 7.83 -14.19 8.22
C GLY A 107 9.17 -13.98 7.51
N ASP A 108 10.22 -14.69 7.92
CA ASP A 108 11.50 -14.72 7.19
C ASP A 108 11.42 -15.66 5.97
N TYR A 109 10.60 -15.30 4.99
CA TYR A 109 10.35 -16.15 3.83
C TYR A 109 11.57 -16.31 2.91
N LYS A 110 12.61 -15.49 3.09
CA LYS A 110 13.89 -15.58 2.34
C LYS A 110 14.57 -16.93 2.53
N ILE A 111 14.47 -17.51 3.72
CA ILE A 111 15.11 -18.79 4.04
C ILE A 111 14.22 -20.01 3.71
N THR A 112 12.93 -19.80 3.45
CA THR A 112 11.94 -20.86 3.17
C THR A 112 11.34 -20.72 1.76
N VAL A 113 10.08 -20.29 1.64
CA VAL A 113 9.28 -20.36 0.41
C VAL A 113 9.87 -19.52 -0.72
N ASN A 114 10.52 -18.39 -0.45
CA ASN A 114 11.06 -17.53 -1.52
C ASN A 114 12.14 -18.24 -2.36
N LYS A 115 12.75 -19.32 -1.85
CA LYS A 115 13.69 -20.16 -2.62
C LYS A 115 13.01 -21.05 -3.65
N GLU A 116 11.72 -21.34 -3.45
CA GLU A 116 10.94 -22.22 -4.31
C GLU A 116 9.89 -21.46 -5.11
N ILE A 117 9.67 -20.16 -4.85
CA ILE A 117 8.74 -19.32 -5.61
C ILE A 117 9.23 -19.15 -7.04
N GLU A 118 8.32 -19.40 -7.99
CA GLU A 118 8.50 -18.98 -9.36
C GLU A 118 8.32 -17.46 -9.43
N GLN A 119 9.32 -16.75 -9.94
CA GLN A 119 9.28 -15.30 -10.03
C GLN A 119 8.09 -14.86 -10.90
N ASN A 120 7.09 -14.25 -10.27
CA ASN A 120 5.98 -13.63 -10.97
C ASN A 120 6.49 -12.36 -11.68
N ARG A 121 6.59 -12.43 -13.01
CA ARG A 121 7.07 -11.34 -13.88
C ARG A 121 5.93 -10.40 -14.28
N TYR A 122 5.15 -9.91 -13.33
CA TYR A 122 4.24 -8.81 -13.61
C TYR A 122 5.05 -7.52 -13.84
N PRO A 123 4.81 -6.76 -14.92
CA PRO A 123 5.55 -5.53 -15.20
C PRO A 123 5.17 -4.46 -14.18
N ILE A 124 6.08 -4.19 -13.23
CA ILE A 124 5.93 -3.07 -12.31
C ILE A 124 6.31 -1.79 -13.07
N PRO A 125 5.46 -0.77 -13.12
CA PRO A 125 5.80 0.49 -13.77
C PRO A 125 7.04 1.10 -13.11
N ASN A 126 7.91 1.72 -13.90
CA ASN A 126 9.02 2.47 -13.35
C ASN A 126 8.53 3.87 -12.86
N ILE A 127 9.40 4.60 -12.16
CA ILE A 127 9.04 5.92 -11.59
C ILE A 127 8.63 6.92 -12.69
N GLU A 128 9.30 6.87 -13.85
CA GLU A 128 9.03 7.74 -15.00
C GLU A 128 7.67 7.44 -15.62
N ASP A 129 7.30 6.15 -15.75
CA ASP A 129 5.99 5.71 -16.25
C ASP A 129 4.86 6.25 -15.37
N VAL A 130 5.03 6.16 -14.05
CA VAL A 130 4.02 6.67 -13.10
C VAL A 130 3.96 8.19 -13.17
N ALA A 131 5.10 8.88 -13.20
CA ALA A 131 5.12 10.33 -13.31
C ALA A 131 4.52 10.83 -14.63
N HIS A 132 4.72 10.10 -15.72
CA HIS A 132 4.09 10.40 -17.00
C HIS A 132 2.56 10.25 -16.93
N LYS A 133 2.04 9.22 -16.25
CA LYS A 133 0.60 9.08 -16.01
C LYS A 133 0.01 10.19 -15.14
N LEU A 134 0.83 10.80 -14.29
CA LEU A 134 0.43 11.91 -13.41
C LEU A 134 0.76 13.28 -13.99
N ALA A 135 1.36 13.35 -15.19
CA ALA A 135 1.76 14.60 -15.82
C ALA A 135 0.53 15.41 -16.28
N GLY A 136 0.68 16.74 -16.29
CA GLY A 136 -0.40 17.66 -16.62
C GLY A 136 -1.40 17.92 -15.48
N GLY A 137 -1.22 17.23 -14.35
CA GLY A 137 -1.99 17.45 -13.13
C GLY A 137 -1.56 18.69 -12.35
N GLU A 138 -2.52 19.43 -11.79
CA GLU A 138 -2.23 20.59 -10.93
C GLU A 138 -2.13 20.24 -9.44
N LYS A 139 -2.93 19.27 -9.00
CA LYS A 139 -2.96 18.77 -7.62
C LYS A 139 -2.93 17.25 -7.61
N PHE A 140 -2.55 16.70 -6.46
CA PHE A 140 -2.29 15.29 -6.28
C PHE A 140 -2.95 14.79 -5.00
N THR A 141 -3.49 13.58 -5.07
CA THR A 141 -3.99 12.84 -3.91
C THR A 141 -3.23 11.52 -3.85
N GLU A 142 -2.71 11.19 -2.68
CA GLU A 142 -2.08 9.91 -2.37
C GLU A 142 -2.98 9.17 -1.37
N LEU A 143 -3.41 7.97 -1.73
CA LEU A 143 -4.19 7.07 -0.88
C LEU A 143 -3.31 5.88 -0.44
N ASP A 144 -3.22 5.64 0.88
CA ASP A 144 -2.52 4.50 1.49
C ASP A 144 -3.54 3.41 1.83
N PHE A 145 -3.37 2.19 1.29
CA PHE A 145 -4.26 1.08 1.63
C PHE A 145 -3.96 0.52 3.02
N TRP A 146 -4.99 0.36 3.85
CA TRP A 146 -4.83 -0.16 5.20
C TRP A 146 -4.36 -1.62 5.19
N HIS A 147 -3.11 -1.87 5.59
CA HIS A 147 -2.48 -3.20 5.51
C HIS A 147 -2.65 -3.87 4.12
N ALA A 148 -2.48 -3.08 3.05
CA ALA A 148 -2.53 -3.43 1.63
C ALA A 148 -2.62 -4.94 1.31
N TYR A 149 -1.51 -5.67 1.43
CA TYR A 149 -1.45 -7.10 1.06
C TYR A 149 -2.50 -7.98 1.78
N THR A 150 -2.73 -7.75 3.07
CA THR A 150 -3.67 -8.60 3.85
C THR A 150 -5.13 -8.43 3.46
N GLN A 151 -5.45 -7.44 2.61
CA GLN A 151 -6.78 -7.32 2.03
C GLN A 151 -7.05 -8.38 0.95
N LEU A 152 -6.01 -9.00 0.37
CA LEU A 152 -6.14 -10.05 -0.63
C LEU A 152 -6.15 -11.43 0.03
N LYS A 153 -7.21 -12.22 -0.21
CA LYS A 153 -7.30 -13.60 0.28
C LYS A 153 -6.41 -14.53 -0.54
N LEU A 154 -5.69 -15.43 0.14
CA LEU A 154 -4.99 -16.51 -0.53
C LEU A 154 -5.96 -17.63 -0.92
N ASN A 155 -5.63 -18.37 -1.97
CA ASN A 155 -6.23 -19.67 -2.21
C ASN A 155 -5.81 -20.64 -1.09
N ASN A 156 -6.76 -21.42 -0.57
CA ASN A 156 -6.60 -22.36 0.53
C ASN A 156 -5.39 -23.31 0.35
N ASP A 157 -5.19 -23.82 -0.87
CA ASP A 157 -4.12 -24.79 -1.15
C ASP A 157 -2.71 -24.21 -1.00
N LEU A 158 -2.61 -22.88 -0.95
CA LEU A 158 -1.37 -22.12 -0.93
C LEU A 158 -1.07 -21.49 0.43
N MET A 159 -2.03 -21.51 1.36
CA MET A 159 -1.84 -20.97 2.72
C MET A 159 -0.71 -21.67 3.47
N LYS A 160 -0.48 -22.96 3.20
CA LYS A 160 0.63 -23.75 3.78
C LYS A 160 2.01 -23.10 3.58
N TYR A 161 2.23 -22.39 2.48
CA TYR A 161 3.51 -21.74 2.19
C TYR A 161 3.80 -20.53 3.10
N THR A 162 2.77 -20.05 3.79
CA THR A 162 2.79 -18.83 4.60
C THR A 162 2.83 -19.12 6.10
N THR A 163 3.09 -20.38 6.49
CA THR A 163 3.16 -20.74 7.89
C THR A 163 4.30 -19.99 8.60
N ILE A 164 3.95 -19.25 9.64
CA ILE A 164 4.90 -18.63 10.56
C ILE A 164 5.05 -19.49 11.83
N ASN A 165 6.30 -19.56 12.31
CA ASN A 165 6.69 -20.25 13.53
C ASN A 165 7.00 -19.21 14.62
N THR A 166 6.24 -19.28 15.70
CA THR A 166 6.29 -18.31 16.81
C THR A 166 6.55 -19.03 18.13
N HIS A 167 6.87 -18.29 19.18
CA HIS A 167 6.96 -18.85 20.53
C HIS A 167 5.61 -19.35 21.07
N LYS A 168 4.49 -18.99 20.42
CA LYS A 168 3.13 -19.46 20.73
C LYS A 168 2.65 -20.60 19.83
N GLY A 169 3.51 -21.13 18.96
CA GLY A 169 3.17 -22.20 18.01
C GLY A 169 3.07 -21.70 16.56
N LEU A 170 2.44 -22.52 15.72
CA LEU A 170 2.34 -22.32 14.28
C LEU A 170 1.06 -21.58 13.90
N TYR A 171 1.18 -20.62 12.98
CA TYR A 171 0.05 -19.90 12.39
C TYR A 171 0.22 -19.84 10.88
N GLN A 172 -0.87 -20.03 10.14
CA GLN A 172 -0.91 -19.87 8.68
C GLN A 172 -1.61 -18.57 8.31
N TYR A 173 -1.08 -17.83 7.34
CA TYR A 173 -1.80 -16.70 6.79
C TYR A 173 -2.88 -17.18 5.82
N GLU A 174 -4.09 -16.65 5.99
CA GLU A 174 -5.20 -16.82 5.06
C GLU A 174 -5.21 -15.71 3.99
N ARG A 175 -4.33 -14.72 4.15
CA ARG A 175 -4.21 -13.51 3.32
C ARG A 175 -2.80 -13.36 2.78
N LEU A 176 -2.64 -12.62 1.68
CA LEU A 176 -1.33 -12.29 1.17
C LEU A 176 -0.55 -11.50 2.24
N CYS A 177 0.71 -11.86 2.48
CA CYS A 177 1.48 -11.35 3.61
C CYS A 177 2.84 -10.79 3.20
N PHE A 178 3.36 -9.87 4.00
CA PHE A 178 4.69 -9.30 3.80
C PHE A 178 5.80 -10.35 3.88
N GLY A 179 6.88 -10.11 3.13
CA GLY A 179 8.09 -10.94 3.11
C GLY A 179 8.12 -12.00 2.02
N ILE A 180 6.96 -12.42 1.49
CA ILE A 180 6.87 -13.28 0.31
C ILE A 180 7.28 -12.48 -0.93
N SER A 181 8.26 -12.97 -1.68
CA SER A 181 8.90 -12.21 -2.77
C SER A 181 7.95 -11.82 -3.90
N SER A 182 6.93 -12.63 -4.17
CA SER A 182 5.92 -12.35 -5.21
C SER A 182 4.75 -11.48 -4.75
N SER A 183 4.62 -11.18 -3.46
CA SER A 183 3.46 -10.41 -2.93
C SER A 183 3.31 -9.03 -3.56
N PRO A 184 4.37 -8.21 -3.70
CA PRO A 184 4.25 -6.89 -4.31
C PRO A 184 3.73 -6.96 -5.76
N SER A 185 4.25 -7.90 -6.57
CA SER A 185 3.82 -8.09 -7.95
C SER A 185 2.38 -8.59 -8.07
N ILE A 186 1.98 -9.51 -7.18
CA ILE A 186 0.60 -10.00 -7.11
C ILE A 186 -0.35 -8.85 -6.77
N PHE A 187 -0.01 -8.03 -5.77
CA PHE A 187 -0.83 -6.90 -5.35
C PHE A 187 -0.94 -5.86 -6.45
N GLN A 188 0.18 -5.48 -7.06
CA GLN A 188 0.21 -4.55 -8.19
C GLN A 188 -0.71 -5.03 -9.33
N ALA A 189 -0.58 -6.29 -9.75
CA ALA A 189 -1.40 -6.86 -10.81
C ALA A 189 -2.90 -6.82 -10.50
N VAL A 190 -3.28 -7.09 -9.25
CA VAL A 190 -4.67 -7.02 -8.80
C VAL A 190 -5.19 -5.59 -8.82
N MET A 191 -4.40 -4.64 -8.31
CA MET A 191 -4.82 -3.25 -8.23
C MET A 191 -4.87 -2.57 -9.60
N ASP A 192 -3.90 -2.83 -10.48
CA ASP A 192 -3.94 -2.35 -11.86
C ASP A 192 -5.20 -2.89 -12.55
N SER A 193 -5.50 -4.18 -12.41
CA SER A 193 -6.74 -4.79 -12.93
C SER A 193 -8.03 -4.14 -12.40
N ILE A 194 -8.01 -3.52 -11.20
CA ILE A 194 -9.17 -2.84 -10.61
C ILE A 194 -9.28 -1.39 -11.09
N PHE A 195 -8.16 -0.69 -11.25
CA PHE A 195 -8.12 0.76 -11.48
C PHE A 195 -7.70 1.17 -12.90
N GLN A 196 -7.29 0.25 -13.77
CA GLN A 196 -6.74 0.54 -15.11
C GLN A 196 -7.66 1.39 -16.00
N GLU A 197 -8.98 1.32 -15.82
CA GLU A 197 -9.95 2.05 -16.65
C GLU A 197 -10.19 3.49 -16.15
N ILE A 198 -9.60 3.87 -15.02
CA ILE A 198 -9.75 5.21 -14.45
C ILE A 198 -8.58 6.08 -14.91
N PRO A 199 -8.80 7.11 -15.75
CA PRO A 199 -7.74 8.02 -16.16
C PRO A 199 -7.20 8.80 -14.96
N ASN A 200 -5.96 9.28 -15.07
CA ASN A 200 -5.28 10.08 -14.04
C ASN A 200 -5.15 9.35 -12.68
N VAL A 201 -5.19 8.02 -12.70
CA VAL A 201 -4.96 7.16 -11.55
C VAL A 201 -3.76 6.28 -11.83
N CYS A 202 -2.89 6.15 -10.84
CA CYS A 202 -1.80 5.19 -10.90
C CYS A 202 -1.62 4.49 -9.56
N VAL A 203 -1.55 3.16 -9.58
CA VAL A 203 -1.16 2.38 -8.41
C VAL A 203 0.33 2.10 -8.47
N TYR A 204 1.00 2.23 -7.32
CA TYR A 204 2.38 1.77 -7.16
C TYR A 204 2.53 1.12 -5.78
N PHE A 205 2.70 -0.20 -5.77
CA PHE A 205 2.68 -1.03 -4.56
C PHE A 205 1.48 -0.70 -3.67
N ASP A 206 1.71 -0.30 -2.42
CA ASP A 206 0.69 -0.10 -1.39
C ASP A 206 -0.05 1.25 -1.51
N ASN A 207 0.36 2.12 -2.46
CA ASN A 207 -0.18 3.47 -2.63
C ASN A 207 -0.93 3.62 -3.97
N LEU A 208 -1.94 4.48 -3.98
CA LEU A 208 -2.68 4.89 -5.16
C LEU A 208 -2.64 6.42 -5.29
N TYR A 209 -2.25 6.90 -6.46
CA TYR A 209 -2.13 8.31 -6.78
C TYR A 209 -3.25 8.74 -7.72
N ILE A 210 -3.80 9.92 -7.47
CA ILE A 210 -4.85 10.55 -8.27
C ILE A 210 -4.41 11.96 -8.63
N THR A 211 -4.70 12.38 -9.86
CA THR A 211 -4.54 13.77 -10.29
C THR A 211 -5.67 14.21 -11.24
N GLY A 212 -5.63 15.46 -11.67
CA GLY A 212 -6.53 16.07 -12.65
C GLY A 212 -5.96 17.41 -13.14
N LYS A 213 -6.35 17.83 -14.34
CA LYS A 213 -5.88 19.11 -14.92
C LYS A 213 -6.43 20.34 -14.18
N ASP A 214 -7.50 20.13 -13.42
CA ASP A 214 -8.17 21.11 -12.57
C ASP A 214 -8.83 20.40 -11.37
N ASP A 215 -9.29 21.18 -10.40
CA ASP A 215 -9.92 20.65 -9.19
C ASP A 215 -11.18 19.83 -9.50
N SER A 216 -11.94 20.19 -10.53
CA SER A 216 -13.20 19.49 -10.86
C SER A 216 -12.95 18.09 -11.38
N GLU A 217 -11.99 17.94 -12.31
CA GLU A 217 -11.57 16.63 -12.82
C GLU A 217 -10.97 15.76 -11.70
N HIS A 218 -10.12 16.34 -10.86
CA HIS A 218 -9.52 15.63 -9.73
C HIS A 218 -10.58 15.08 -8.78
N LEU A 219 -11.53 15.93 -8.35
CA LEU A 219 -12.61 15.55 -7.44
C LEU A 219 -13.50 14.45 -8.04
N LEU A 220 -13.79 14.53 -9.33
CA LEU A 220 -14.58 13.51 -10.04
C LEU A 220 -13.83 12.16 -10.08
N THR A 221 -12.55 12.17 -10.42
CA THR A 221 -11.70 10.96 -10.44
C THR A 221 -11.58 10.36 -9.05
N ARG A 222 -11.35 11.18 -8.03
CA ARG A 222 -11.32 10.72 -6.62
C ARG A 222 -12.63 10.05 -6.23
N LYS A 223 -13.77 10.65 -6.55
CA LYS A 223 -15.09 10.07 -6.25
C LYS A 223 -15.27 8.69 -6.92
N LYS A 224 -14.81 8.52 -8.16
CA LYS A 224 -14.83 7.23 -8.86
C LYS A 224 -13.94 6.20 -8.16
N VAL A 225 -12.71 6.56 -7.80
CA VAL A 225 -11.78 5.67 -7.09
C VAL A 225 -12.35 5.22 -5.76
N LEU A 226 -12.85 6.14 -4.92
CA LEU A 226 -13.40 5.82 -3.61
C LEU A 226 -14.64 4.92 -3.73
N ARG A 227 -15.47 5.10 -4.76
CA ARG A 227 -16.58 4.20 -5.05
C ARG A 227 -16.10 2.79 -5.38
N VAL A 228 -15.11 2.65 -6.27
CA VAL A 228 -14.51 1.34 -6.60
C VAL A 228 -13.92 0.67 -5.37
N VAL A 229 -13.20 1.42 -4.53
CA VAL A 229 -12.64 0.91 -3.26
C VAL A 229 -13.75 0.36 -2.36
N SER A 230 -14.82 1.14 -2.17
CA SER A 230 -16.00 0.73 -1.39
C SER A 230 -16.64 -0.55 -1.96
N ASP A 231 -16.96 -0.55 -3.25
CA ASP A 231 -17.66 -1.65 -3.94
C ASP A 231 -16.84 -2.96 -3.90
N LYS A 232 -15.50 -2.84 -3.96
CA LYS A 232 -14.56 -3.96 -3.89
C LYS A 232 -14.26 -4.42 -2.47
N GLY A 233 -14.74 -3.73 -1.43
CA GLY A 233 -14.47 -4.06 -0.02
C GLY A 233 -13.06 -3.70 0.44
N LEU A 234 -12.33 -2.90 -0.34
CA LEU A 234 -11.00 -2.42 0.01
C LEU A 234 -11.10 -1.30 1.07
N LYS A 235 -10.05 -1.14 1.87
CA LYS A 235 -9.98 -0.10 2.91
C LYS A 235 -8.75 0.77 2.79
N ILE A 236 -8.96 2.05 3.07
CA ILE A 236 -7.93 3.09 3.03
C ILE A 236 -7.61 3.56 4.45
N ASN A 237 -6.33 3.85 4.67
CA ASN A 237 -5.81 4.44 5.89
C ASN A 237 -5.86 5.96 5.81
N LYS A 238 -6.95 6.55 6.30
CA LYS A 238 -7.20 8.00 6.24
C LYS A 238 -6.03 8.83 6.80
N ASP A 239 -5.44 8.39 7.91
CA ASP A 239 -4.38 9.13 8.62
C ASP A 239 -3.07 9.24 7.83
N LYS A 240 -2.91 8.40 6.81
CA LYS A 240 -1.74 8.41 5.93
C LYS A 240 -2.02 8.95 4.54
N CYS A 241 -3.27 9.27 4.23
CA CYS A 241 -3.64 9.83 2.95
C CYS A 241 -3.29 11.32 2.88
N GLN A 242 -2.99 11.78 1.68
CA GLN A 242 -2.79 13.20 1.38
C GLN A 242 -3.79 13.58 0.29
N PHE A 243 -4.53 14.67 0.49
CA PHE A 243 -5.63 15.05 -0.40
C PHE A 243 -5.41 16.44 -1.01
N MET A 244 -5.62 16.58 -2.32
CA MET A 244 -5.61 17.87 -3.04
C MET A 244 -4.33 18.69 -2.81
N MET A 245 -3.17 18.02 -2.71
CA MET A 245 -1.90 18.68 -2.46
C MET A 245 -1.32 19.22 -3.77
N SER A 246 -0.76 20.43 -3.76
CA SER A 246 -0.02 20.98 -4.92
C SER A 246 1.29 20.23 -5.18
N GLU A 247 1.80 19.53 -4.16
CA GLU A 247 3.04 18.78 -4.20
C GLU A 247 2.97 17.59 -3.24
N ILE A 248 3.45 16.41 -3.66
CA ILE A 248 3.50 15.20 -2.83
C ILE A 248 4.90 14.57 -2.85
N ASN A 249 5.22 13.85 -1.76
CA ASN A 249 6.36 12.94 -1.76
C ASN A 249 6.01 11.72 -2.61
N PHE A 250 6.81 11.47 -3.64
CA PHE A 250 6.53 10.45 -4.63
C PHE A 250 7.79 9.62 -4.89
N LEU A 251 7.83 8.39 -4.36
CA LEU A 251 8.90 7.41 -4.61
C LEU A 251 10.33 7.94 -4.41
N GLY A 252 10.55 8.76 -3.38
CA GLY A 252 11.85 9.38 -3.09
C GLY A 252 12.18 10.61 -3.94
N HIS A 253 11.21 11.07 -4.71
CA HIS A 253 11.14 12.34 -5.42
C HIS A 253 9.98 13.17 -4.85
N ARG A 254 9.81 14.34 -5.46
CA ARG A 254 8.77 15.30 -5.16
C ARG A 254 8.03 15.59 -6.45
N LEU A 255 6.74 15.27 -6.47
CA LEU A 255 5.91 15.45 -7.66
C LEU A 255 5.06 16.71 -7.48
N SER A 256 5.06 17.56 -8.49
CA SER A 256 4.29 18.81 -8.56
C SER A 256 3.79 19.03 -10.00
N ARG A 257 3.04 20.13 -10.24
CA ARG A 257 2.64 20.55 -11.59
C ARG A 257 3.83 20.73 -12.57
N ASP A 258 5.02 21.02 -12.04
CA ASP A 258 6.24 21.19 -12.84
C ASP A 258 6.93 19.84 -13.15
N GLY A 259 6.35 18.72 -12.70
CA GLY A 259 6.92 17.39 -12.81
C GLY A 259 7.71 16.94 -11.58
N LEU A 260 8.58 15.94 -11.79
CA LEU A 260 9.41 15.33 -10.75
C LEU A 260 10.64 16.20 -10.42
N LYS A 261 10.85 16.44 -9.13
CA LYS A 261 12.06 17.06 -8.59
C LYS A 261 12.66 16.18 -7.49
N PRO A 262 13.98 16.24 -7.22
CA PRO A 262 14.56 15.59 -6.05
C PRO A 262 13.94 16.12 -4.74
N GLN A 263 13.85 15.26 -3.72
CA GLN A 263 13.43 15.69 -2.38
C GLN A 263 14.43 16.66 -1.77
N TYR A 264 13.92 17.67 -1.06
CA TYR A 264 14.75 18.71 -0.46
C TYR A 264 15.75 18.12 0.55
N GLU A 265 15.31 17.16 1.35
CA GLU A 265 16.12 16.51 2.38
C GLU A 265 17.29 15.74 1.76
N LYS A 266 17.06 15.03 0.65
CA LYS A 266 18.15 14.32 -0.05
C LYS A 266 19.17 15.29 -0.63
N VAL A 267 18.71 16.38 -1.24
CA VAL A 267 19.59 17.43 -1.76
C VAL A 267 20.37 18.10 -0.64
N LYS A 268 19.71 18.37 0.49
CA LYS A 268 20.32 18.98 1.68
C LYS A 268 21.39 18.06 2.26
N THR A 269 21.10 16.76 2.43
CA THR A 269 22.08 15.78 2.91
C THR A 269 23.32 15.73 2.04
N ILE A 270 23.18 15.79 0.72
CA ILE A 270 24.34 15.82 -0.20
C ILE A 270 25.11 17.15 -0.07
N LYS A 271 24.41 18.28 0.03
CA LYS A 271 25.05 19.61 0.16
C LYS A 271 25.78 19.79 1.49
N GLU A 272 25.28 19.19 2.56
CA GLU A 272 25.82 19.30 3.91
C GLU A 272 26.73 18.12 4.26
N ALA A 273 26.90 17.15 3.36
CA ALA A 273 27.79 16.02 3.57
C ALA A 273 29.24 16.52 3.76
N PRO A 274 29.95 16.01 4.77
CA PRO A 274 31.37 16.31 4.92
C PRO A 274 32.13 15.78 3.70
N LYS A 275 33.24 16.46 3.37
CA LYS A 275 34.13 16.00 2.30
C LYS A 275 34.63 14.59 2.65
N PRO A 276 34.41 13.57 1.79
CA PRO A 276 34.84 12.22 2.10
C PRO A 276 36.37 12.15 2.20
N GLU A 277 36.86 11.49 3.24
CA GLU A 277 38.30 11.33 3.48
C GLU A 277 38.83 9.99 2.95
N ASN A 278 37.94 9.06 2.60
CA ASN A 278 38.30 7.74 2.09
C ASN A 278 37.33 7.22 1.02
N ALA A 279 37.74 6.16 0.32
CA ALA A 279 36.97 5.55 -0.76
C ALA A 279 35.63 4.95 -0.29
N GLN A 280 35.52 4.57 0.99
CA GLN A 280 34.31 3.99 1.56
C GLN A 280 33.24 5.07 1.80
N GLU A 281 33.65 6.24 2.27
CA GLU A 281 32.82 7.45 2.39
C GLU A 281 32.49 8.06 1.03
N LEU A 282 33.40 8.00 0.06
CA LEU A 282 33.09 8.44 -1.30
C LEU A 282 32.03 7.54 -1.94
N ASN A 283 32.13 6.23 -1.75
CA ASN A 283 31.15 5.27 -2.26
C ASN A 283 29.79 5.36 -1.57
N SER A 284 29.71 5.84 -0.33
CA SER A 284 28.43 6.08 0.34
C SER A 284 27.72 7.35 -0.12
N LEU A 285 28.41 8.26 -0.82
CA LEU A 285 27.84 9.49 -1.40
C LEU A 285 27.38 9.33 -2.86
N THR A 286 27.84 8.28 -3.56
CA THR A 286 27.59 8.05 -4.99
C THR A 286 26.60 6.91 -5.29
N MET A 287 26.16 6.16 -4.27
CA MET A 287 25.11 5.13 -4.35
C MET A 287 23.80 5.61 -3.73
#